data_AF-A0A7J9DRP4-F1
#
_entry.id   AF-A0A7J9DRP4-F1
#
_cell.length_a   1.000
_cell.length_b   1.000
_cell.length_c   1.000
_cell.angle_alpha   90.00
_cell.angle_beta   90.00
_cell.angle_gamma   90.00
#
_symmetry.space_group_name_H-M   'P 1'
#
loop_
_entity.id
_entity.type
_entity.pdbx_description
1 polymer ?
#
loop_
_entity_poly.entity_id
_entity_poly.type
_entity_poly.pdbx_seq_one_letter_code
_entity_poly.pdbx_strand_id
1 'polypeptide(L)'
;MDRVRELASKKAAVIFTKSSCCMCYSIKTLFYELGASPAIHELDQDPYGRDMERALRALGCDPSVPAVFIGGRFVGSSKDVISLHVDGSLKQMLKDAKAICMKKENPVPFPLSSSTCDHSPFTGSLAHVMALPKTAAAGAMHEVK
;
A
#
# COMPACT_ATOMS: atom_id res chain seq x y z
N MET A 1 -23.49 -15.44 -4.93
CA MET A 1 -22.48 -15.13 -5.97
C MET A 1 -21.89 -13.78 -5.63
N ASP A 2 -20.67 -13.73 -5.08
CA ASP A 2 -20.06 -12.52 -4.54
C ASP A 2 -19.74 -11.50 -5.65
N ARG A 3 -20.52 -10.43 -5.76
CA ARG A 3 -20.37 -9.33 -6.73
C ARG A 3 -18.95 -8.76 -6.80
N VAL A 4 -18.25 -8.79 -5.67
CA VAL A 4 -16.83 -8.42 -5.53
C VAL A 4 -15.93 -9.22 -6.49
N ARG A 5 -16.12 -10.55 -6.58
CA ARG A 5 -15.32 -11.42 -7.45
C ARG A 5 -15.61 -11.19 -8.93
N GLU A 6 -16.86 -10.87 -9.25
CA GLU A 6 -17.25 -10.54 -10.62
C GLU A 6 -16.57 -9.24 -11.08
N LEU A 7 -16.61 -8.19 -10.25
CA LEU A 7 -15.92 -6.92 -10.52
C LEU A 7 -14.40 -7.13 -10.61
N ALA A 8 -13.83 -7.92 -9.70
CA ALA A 8 -12.41 -8.27 -9.71
C ALA A 8 -11.99 -9.05 -10.97
N SER A 9 -12.87 -9.86 -11.55
CA SER A 9 -12.55 -10.62 -12.77
C SER A 9 -12.65 -9.78 -14.04
N LYS A 10 -13.40 -8.67 -14.01
CA LYS A 10 -13.59 -7.77 -15.17
C LYS A 10 -12.37 -6.88 -15.44
N LYS A 11 -11.51 -6.65 -14.45
CA LYS A 11 -10.36 -5.73 -14.55
C LYS A 11 -9.10 -6.33 -13.95
N ALA A 12 -7.94 -5.89 -14.45
CA ALA A 12 -6.64 -6.42 -14.02
C ALA A 12 -6.32 -6.11 -12.55
N ALA A 13 -6.75 -4.95 -12.05
CA ALA A 13 -6.64 -4.59 -10.64
C ALA A 13 -7.89 -3.82 -10.20
N VAL A 14 -8.41 -4.16 -9.02
CA VAL A 14 -9.61 -3.56 -8.43
C VAL A 14 -9.36 -3.28 -6.94
N ILE A 15 -9.74 -2.09 -6.49
CA ILE A 15 -9.57 -1.63 -5.11
C ILE A 15 -10.93 -1.17 -4.61
N PHE A 16 -11.42 -1.81 -3.56
CA PHE A 16 -12.62 -1.40 -2.84
C PHE A 16 -12.23 -0.48 -1.70
N THR A 17 -12.84 0.70 -1.65
CA THR A 17 -12.52 1.76 -0.70
C THR A 17 -13.79 2.35 -0.08
N LYS A 18 -13.63 3.16 0.96
CA LYS A 18 -14.69 4.01 1.50
C LYS A 18 -14.19 5.44 1.59
N SER A 19 -15.09 6.39 1.37
CA SER A 19 -14.78 7.82 1.45
C SER A 19 -14.35 8.23 2.87
N SER A 20 -14.79 7.48 3.90
CA SER A 20 -14.45 7.72 5.31
C SER A 20 -13.13 7.09 5.78
N CYS A 21 -12.29 6.54 4.88
CA CYS A 21 -11.09 5.79 5.27
C CYS A 21 -9.79 6.47 4.81
N CYS A 22 -8.98 6.92 5.76
CA CYS A 22 -7.71 7.62 5.49
C CYS A 22 -6.70 6.74 4.73
N MET A 23 -6.61 5.45 5.06
CA MET A 23 -5.67 4.52 4.45
C MET A 23 -5.98 4.20 2.98
N CYS A 24 -7.23 4.41 2.55
CA CYS A 24 -7.62 4.17 1.15
C CYS A 24 -6.87 5.09 0.19
N TYR A 25 -6.56 6.33 0.59
CA TYR A 25 -5.79 7.26 -0.24
C TYR A 25 -4.38 6.75 -0.48
N SER A 26 -3.69 6.29 0.57
CA SER A 26 -2.34 5.74 0.47
C SER A 26 -2.28 4.55 -0.49
N ILE A 27 -3.22 3.60 -0.39
CA ILE A 27 -3.26 2.43 -1.27
C ILE A 27 -3.54 2.84 -2.73
N LYS A 28 -4.43 3.80 -2.96
CA LYS A 28 -4.68 4.34 -4.31
C LYS A 28 -3.40 4.90 -4.91
N THR A 29 -2.72 5.79 -4.18
CA THR A 29 -1.48 6.44 -4.63
C THR A 29 -0.39 5.42 -4.91
N LEU A 30 -0.19 4.43 -4.01
CA LEU A 30 0.82 3.38 -4.19
C LEU A 30 0.64 2.61 -5.52
N PHE A 31 -0.61 2.29 -5.89
CA PHE A 31 -0.87 1.63 -7.16
C PHE A 31 -0.54 2.51 -8.37
N TYR A 32 -0.87 3.81 -8.30
CA TYR A 32 -0.53 4.75 -9.36
C TYR A 32 0.98 4.98 -9.47
N GLU A 33 1.72 5.03 -8.35
CA GLU A 33 3.18 5.14 -8.34
C GLU A 33 3.87 3.92 -8.94
N LEU A 34 3.27 2.73 -8.78
CA LEU A 34 3.72 1.51 -9.44
C LEU A 34 3.40 1.49 -10.95
N GLY A 35 2.68 2.50 -11.45
CA GLY A 35 2.26 2.63 -12.84
C GLY A 35 1.00 1.84 -13.19
N ALA A 36 0.32 1.25 -12.21
CA ALA A 36 -0.91 0.51 -12.42
C ALA A 36 -2.13 1.44 -12.43
N SER A 37 -3.13 1.11 -13.25
CA SER A 37 -4.44 1.77 -13.24
C SER A 37 -5.49 0.83 -12.63
N PRO A 38 -5.64 0.83 -11.29
CA PRO A 38 -6.67 0.03 -10.63
C PRO A 38 -8.05 0.68 -10.78
N ALA A 39 -9.10 -0.14 -10.79
CA ALA A 39 -10.45 0.36 -10.64
C ALA A 39 -10.82 0.56 -9.19
N ILE A 40 -11.21 1.79 -8.87
CA ILE A 40 -11.65 2.17 -7.53
C ILE A 40 -13.17 2.01 -7.47
N HIS A 41 -13.65 1.26 -6.48
CA HIS A 41 -15.06 1.18 -6.11
C HIS A 41 -15.26 1.72 -4.71
N GLU A 42 -16.08 2.74 -4.57
CA GLU A 42 -16.40 3.35 -3.28
C GLU A 42 -17.65 2.71 -2.69
N LEU A 43 -17.47 1.82 -1.71
CA LEU A 43 -18.57 1.08 -1.09
C LEU A 43 -19.60 1.99 -0.43
N ASP A 44 -19.23 3.20 -0.01
CA ASP A 44 -20.17 4.13 0.63
C ASP A 44 -21.09 4.83 -0.39
N GLN A 45 -20.62 4.98 -1.63
CA GLN A 45 -21.37 5.61 -2.72
C GLN A 45 -22.16 4.59 -3.56
N ASP A 46 -21.77 3.32 -3.52
CA ASP A 46 -22.45 2.24 -4.20
C ASP A 46 -23.68 1.75 -3.40
N PRO A 47 -24.87 1.63 -4.02
CA PRO A 47 -26.06 1.12 -3.34
C PRO A 47 -25.91 -0.34 -2.87
N TYR A 48 -24.99 -1.08 -3.49
CA TYR A 48 -24.64 -2.47 -3.13
C TYR A 48 -23.43 -2.54 -2.19
N GLY A 49 -22.98 -1.41 -1.66
CA GLY A 49 -21.84 -1.29 -0.77
C GLY A 49 -21.86 -2.24 0.41
N ARG A 50 -23.00 -2.34 1.10
CA ARG A 50 -23.15 -3.20 2.28
C ARG A 50 -22.98 -4.69 1.96
N ASP A 51 -23.52 -5.16 0.84
CA ASP A 51 -23.36 -6.55 0.41
C ASP A 51 -21.92 -6.86 0.03
N MET A 52 -21.26 -5.94 -0.68
CA MET A 52 -19.84 -6.05 -1.01
C MET A 52 -18.98 -6.04 0.26
N GLU A 53 -19.25 -5.17 1.22
CA GLU A 53 -18.52 -5.10 2.49
C GLU A 53 -18.66 -6.39 3.32
N ARG A 54 -19.85 -7.02 3.30
CA ARG A 54 -20.07 -8.33 3.91
C ARG A 54 -19.29 -9.43 3.18
N ALA A 55 -19.28 -9.42 1.86
CA ALA A 55 -18.49 -10.38 1.07
C ALA A 55 -16.98 -10.21 1.32
N LEU A 56 -16.49 -8.98 1.45
CA LEU A 56 -15.08 -8.70 1.78
C LEU A 56 -14.71 -9.23 3.17
N ARG A 57 -15.57 -9.04 4.17
CA ARG A 57 -15.37 -9.65 5.49
C ARG A 57 -15.39 -11.18 5.44
N ALA A 58 -16.27 -11.76 4.63
CA ALA A 58 -16.31 -13.22 4.43
C ALA A 58 -15.04 -13.77 3.75
N LEU A 59 -14.31 -12.93 2.99
CA LEU A 59 -13.00 -13.27 2.41
C LEU A 59 -11.83 -13.10 3.40
N GLY A 60 -12.08 -12.61 4.62
CA GLY A 60 -11.05 -12.37 5.63
C GLY A 60 -10.46 -10.96 5.62
N CYS A 61 -11.10 -9.99 4.95
CA CYS A 61 -10.68 -8.60 5.00
C CYS A 61 -11.22 -7.94 6.28
N ASP A 62 -10.37 -7.72 7.29
CA ASP A 62 -10.71 -7.00 8.51
C ASP A 62 -9.61 -5.98 8.88
N PRO A 63 -9.87 -4.65 8.80
CA PRO A 63 -11.11 -4.01 8.39
C PRO A 63 -11.46 -4.28 6.91
N SER A 64 -12.76 -4.22 6.58
CA SER A 64 -13.29 -4.57 5.24
C SER A 64 -12.77 -3.72 4.08
N VAL A 65 -12.13 -2.58 4.37
CA VAL A 65 -11.51 -1.69 3.39
C VAL A 65 -10.20 -1.12 3.93
N PRO A 66 -9.22 -0.81 3.07
CA PRO A 66 -9.22 -1.04 1.62
C PRO A 66 -9.00 -2.52 1.29
N ALA A 67 -9.81 -3.08 0.40
CA ALA A 67 -9.66 -4.45 -0.08
C ALA A 67 -9.16 -4.46 -1.52
N VAL A 68 -8.09 -5.21 -1.78
CA VAL A 68 -7.38 -5.18 -3.05
C VAL A 68 -7.47 -6.53 -3.77
N PHE A 69 -7.78 -6.45 -5.05
CA PHE A 69 -7.86 -7.59 -5.96
C PHE A 69 -6.95 -7.36 -7.17
N ILE A 70 -6.18 -8.38 -7.54
CA ILE A 70 -5.28 -8.36 -8.69
C ILE A 70 -5.51 -9.64 -9.49
N GLY A 71 -5.75 -9.51 -10.79
CA GLY A 71 -6.00 -10.64 -11.70
C GLY A 71 -7.18 -11.52 -11.26
N GLY A 72 -8.24 -10.92 -10.69
CA GLY A 72 -9.39 -11.65 -10.15
C GLY A 72 -9.17 -12.32 -8.79
N ARG A 73 -7.99 -12.20 -8.18
CA ARG A 73 -7.62 -12.84 -6.91
C ARG A 73 -7.64 -11.82 -5.78
N PHE A 74 -8.13 -12.22 -4.61
CA PHE A 74 -8.03 -11.38 -3.40
C PHE A 74 -6.58 -11.38 -2.92
N VAL A 75 -6.00 -10.18 -2.80
CA VAL A 75 -4.61 -10.00 -2.36
C VAL A 75 -4.57 -9.72 -0.87
N GLY A 76 -5.49 -8.89 -0.38
CA GLY A 76 -5.59 -8.59 1.04
C GLY A 76 -6.08 -7.18 1.33
N SER A 77 -5.85 -6.77 2.58
CA SER A 77 -6.16 -5.45 3.11
C SER A 77 -5.00 -4.47 2.89
N SER A 78 -5.08 -3.27 3.46
CA SER A 78 -3.98 -2.31 3.47
C SER A 78 -2.65 -2.89 4.00
N LYS A 79 -2.70 -3.69 5.07
CA LYS A 79 -1.49 -4.29 5.67
C LYS A 79 -0.77 -5.23 4.71
N ASP A 80 -1.53 -6.14 4.08
CA ASP A 80 -0.97 -7.12 3.16
C ASP A 80 -0.36 -6.46 1.92
N VAL A 81 -1.05 -5.44 1.39
CA VAL A 81 -0.57 -4.65 0.24
C VAL A 81 0.73 -3.94 0.56
N ILE A 82 0.84 -3.34 1.76
CA ILE A 82 2.07 -2.68 2.21
C ILE A 82 3.20 -3.70 2.37
N SER A 83 2.93 -4.88 2.97
CA SER A 83 3.94 -5.95 3.07
C SER A 83 4.44 -6.35 1.68
N LEU A 84 3.53 -6.66 0.76
CA LEU A 84 3.87 -7.06 -0.61
C LEU A 84 4.63 -5.97 -1.38
N HIS A 85 4.40 -4.69 -1.05
CA HIS A 85 5.14 -3.58 -1.61
C HIS A 85 6.59 -3.57 -1.13
N VAL A 86 6.81 -3.78 0.17
CA VAL A 86 8.15 -3.90 0.77
C VAL A 86 8.89 -5.13 0.22
N ASP A 87 8.18 -6.25 0.07
CA ASP A 87 8.71 -7.49 -0.50
C ASP A 87 8.98 -7.39 -2.02
N GLY A 88 8.51 -6.33 -2.69
CA GLY A 88 8.57 -6.17 -4.14
C GLY A 88 7.63 -7.08 -4.95
N SER A 89 6.93 -7.99 -4.28
CA SER A 89 6.01 -8.98 -4.87
C SER A 89 4.77 -8.32 -5.48
N LEU A 90 4.30 -7.21 -4.91
CA LEU A 90 3.13 -6.47 -5.42
C LEU A 90 3.32 -6.05 -6.88
N LYS A 91 4.51 -5.55 -7.22
CA LYS A 91 4.84 -5.12 -8.58
C LYS A 91 4.91 -6.31 -9.54
N GLN A 92 5.32 -7.49 -9.08
CA GLN A 92 5.30 -8.70 -9.91
C GLN A 92 3.87 -9.15 -10.20
N MET A 93 3.01 -9.22 -9.18
CA MET A 93 1.60 -9.59 -9.35
C MET A 93 0.87 -8.68 -10.35
N LEU A 94 1.15 -7.38 -10.33
CA LEU A 94 0.59 -6.42 -11.28
C LEU A 94 1.06 -6.67 -12.72
N LYS A 95 2.30 -7.11 -12.92
CA LYS A 95 2.80 -7.49 -14.26
C LYS A 95 2.13 -8.76 -14.75
N ASP A 96 2.03 -9.76 -13.89
CA ASP A 96 1.41 -11.05 -14.22
C ASP A 96 -0.07 -10.89 -14.59
N ALA A 97 -0.76 -9.97 -13.88
CA ALA A 97 -2.14 -9.59 -14.20
C ALA A 97 -2.26 -8.67 -15.42
N LYS A 98 -1.15 -8.32 -16.10
CA LYS A 98 -1.09 -7.36 -17.22
C LYS A 98 -1.63 -5.97 -16.88
N ALA A 99 -1.63 -5.60 -15.60
CA ALA A 99 -2.03 -4.27 -15.14
C ALA A 99 -0.97 -3.20 -15.48
N ILE A 100 0.28 -3.62 -15.72
CA ILE A 100 1.39 -2.78 -16.18
C ILE A 100 2.14 -3.46 -17.33
N CYS A 101 2.36 -2.74 -18.44
CA CYS A 101 3.18 -3.21 -19.55
C CYS A 101 4.65 -2.89 -19.25
N MET A 102 5.49 -3.91 -19.04
CA MET A 102 6.93 -3.70 -18.83
C MET A 102 7.68 -3.49 -20.14
N LYS A 103 8.43 -2.38 -20.24
CA LYS A 103 9.83 -2.49 -20.67
C LYS A 103 10.60 -3.16 -19.51
N LYS A 104 11.44 -4.15 -19.84
CA LYS A 104 12.24 -4.95 -18.89
C LYS A 104 12.87 -4.07 -17.80
N GLU A 105 12.73 -4.47 -16.53
CA GLU A 105 13.73 -4.14 -15.50
C GLU A 105 14.21 -5.45 -14.87
N ASN A 106 15.53 -5.58 -14.84
CA ASN A 106 16.38 -6.72 -14.53
C ASN A 106 16.17 -7.25 -13.10
N PRO A 107 16.33 -8.56 -12.84
CA PRO A 107 16.22 -9.15 -11.51
C PRO A 107 17.27 -8.56 -10.55
N VAL A 108 16.82 -7.88 -9.49
CA VAL A 108 17.71 -7.61 -8.36
C VAL A 108 17.84 -8.89 -7.52
N PRO A 109 19.07 -9.39 -7.28
CA PRO A 109 19.29 -10.59 -6.51
C PRO A 109 19.05 -10.27 -5.04
N PHE A 110 18.17 -11.02 -4.39
CA PHE A 110 18.16 -11.11 -2.94
C PHE A 110 19.48 -11.75 -2.49
N PRO A 111 20.28 -11.12 -1.61
CA PRO A 111 21.05 -11.90 -0.67
C PRO A 111 20.06 -12.40 0.39
N LEU A 112 19.87 -13.72 0.42
CA LEU A 112 19.43 -14.41 1.63
C LEU A 112 20.45 -14.08 2.73
N SER A 113 20.04 -13.31 3.74
CA SER A 113 20.71 -13.33 5.04
C SER A 113 19.71 -13.82 6.08
N SER A 114 19.69 -15.13 6.24
CA SER A 114 19.44 -15.77 7.52
C SER A 114 20.48 -15.27 8.54
N SER A 115 20.03 -14.67 9.63
CA SER A 115 20.80 -14.71 10.88
C SER A 115 19.84 -14.56 12.06
N THR A 116 19.44 -15.73 12.57
CA THR A 116 19.34 -16.09 13.99
C THR A 116 18.95 -15.00 14.98
N CYS A 117 17.81 -15.24 15.64
CA CYS A 117 17.56 -14.75 16.98
C CYS A 117 18.75 -15.13 17.87
N ASP A 118 19.45 -14.14 18.41
CA ASP A 118 20.26 -14.34 19.61
C ASP A 118 19.82 -13.32 20.67
N HIS A 119 19.73 -13.85 21.88
CA HIS A 119 19.10 -13.30 23.05
C HIS A 119 20.03 -12.26 23.68
N SER A 120 19.47 -11.16 24.20
CA SER A 120 20.17 -10.11 24.96
C SER A 120 21.08 -10.70 26.06
N PRO A 121 22.17 -10.02 26.51
CA PRO A 121 22.01 -8.85 27.40
C PRO A 121 23.15 -7.78 27.40
N PHE A 122 22.84 -6.62 28.01
CA PHE A 122 23.71 -5.73 28.81
C PHE A 122 25.14 -5.40 28.32
N THR A 123 25.40 -4.13 28.01
CA THR A 123 26.21 -3.20 28.83
C THR A 123 26.55 -1.94 28.03
N GLY A 124 26.59 -0.79 28.71
CA GLY A 124 26.61 0.53 28.08
C GLY A 124 27.94 0.96 27.49
N SER A 125 27.89 2.05 26.72
CA SER A 125 28.87 3.11 26.85
C SER A 125 28.30 4.42 26.32
N LEU A 126 28.42 5.42 27.18
CA LEU A 126 28.13 6.83 27.00
C LEU A 126 29.35 7.48 26.32
N ALA A 127 29.19 8.07 25.14
CA ALA A 127 30.07 9.13 24.62
C ALA A 127 29.48 9.69 23.32
N HIS A 128 29.69 10.93 22.90
CA HIS A 128 29.95 12.23 23.52
C HIS A 128 29.94 13.19 22.32
N VAL A 129 29.07 14.21 22.37
CA VAL A 129 29.25 15.61 21.90
C VAL A 129 29.88 15.90 20.54
N MET A 130 29.20 16.80 19.81
CA MET A 130 29.69 18.00 19.08
C MET A 130 28.92 18.14 17.76
N ALA A 131 28.53 19.30 17.24
CA ALA A 131 28.38 20.67 17.69
C ALA A 131 27.72 21.41 16.49
N LEU A 132 26.90 22.43 16.76
CA LEU A 132 26.42 23.44 15.80
C LEU A 132 27.59 24.24 15.20
N PRO A 133 27.45 24.84 13.99
CA PRO A 133 26.99 26.24 13.88
C PRO A 133 26.05 26.49 12.68
N LYS A 134 24.93 27.23 12.85
CA LYS A 134 24.75 28.68 12.62
C LYS A 134 25.13 29.22 11.22
N THR A 135 24.11 29.58 10.44
CA THR A 135 23.99 30.78 9.56
C THR A 135 22.50 30.94 9.24
N ALA A 136 21.75 31.94 9.74
CA ALA A 136 21.67 33.35 9.30
C ALA A 136 21.24 33.48 7.82
N ALA A 137 20.29 34.32 7.36
CA ALA A 137 19.42 35.34 7.95
C ALA A 137 18.48 35.88 6.83
N ALA A 138 17.57 36.81 7.20
CA ALA A 138 16.76 37.73 6.38
C ALA A 138 15.52 37.12 5.70
N GLY A 139 14.28 37.58 5.95
CA GLY A 139 13.73 38.95 5.83
C GLY A 139 12.70 38.89 4.68
N ALA A 140 11.54 39.52 4.64
CA ALA A 140 10.93 40.63 5.34
C ALA A 140 9.40 40.61 5.03
N MET A 141 8.60 41.17 5.95
CA MET A 141 7.48 42.09 5.71
C MET A 141 6.43 41.77 4.62
N HIS A 142 5.15 41.62 4.98
CA HIS A 142 4.19 42.71 4.80
C HIS A 142 2.88 42.47 5.57
N GLU A 143 2.25 43.60 5.85
CA GLU A 143 1.19 43.97 6.77
C GLU A 143 -0.19 44.04 6.07
N VAL A 144 -1.26 44.22 6.86
CA VAL A 144 -2.61 44.73 6.50
C VAL A 144 -3.48 43.77 5.65
N LYS A 145 -4.64 43.31 6.12
CA LYS A 145 -5.81 44.11 6.55
C LYS A 145 -6.79 43.28 7.38
#